data_AF-A0A562I232-F1
#
_entry.id   AF-A0A562I232-F1
#
_cell.length_a   1.000
_cell.length_b   1.000
_cell.length_c   1.000
_cell.angle_alpha   90.00
_cell.angle_beta   90.00
_cell.angle_gamma   90.00
#
_symmetry.space_group_name_H-M   'P 1'
#
loop_
_entity.id
_entity.type
_entity.pdbx_description
1 polymer ?
#
loop_
_entity_poly.entity_id
_entity_poly.type
_entity_poly.pdbx_seq_one_letter_code
_entity_poly.pdbx_strand_id
1 'polypeptide(L)'
;MARIRNRRKPVAEMNVVPYIDVMLVLLVIFMVTAPMLNQGVKVDLPKVASEPLPQDTNAQVLTISIKADKTYYWNVGKEVDVDTAQDTAVSLDALVDAVSKIVSQNQAQNKPIQVFVRGDKTVDYGTVMAVMAGLQQAAVGNVGLITEAP
;
A
#
# COMPACT_ATOMS: atom_id res chain seq x y z
N MET A 1 84.04 36.32 13.74
CA MET A 1 83.04 35.40 14.35
C MET A 1 81.83 35.32 13.45
N ALA A 2 81.58 34.18 12.79
CA ALA A 2 80.41 33.99 11.91
C ALA A 2 79.25 33.35 12.70
N ARG A 3 78.06 33.96 12.66
CA ARG A 3 76.84 33.42 13.28
C ARG A 3 76.18 32.41 12.35
N ILE A 4 76.10 31.15 12.79
CA ILE A 4 75.35 30.09 12.10
C ILE A 4 73.86 30.33 12.33
N ARG A 5 73.10 30.57 11.24
CA ARG A 5 71.64 30.75 11.28
C ARG A 5 70.96 29.40 11.08
N ASN A 6 70.43 28.84 12.16
CA ASN A 6 69.71 27.56 12.11
C ASN A 6 68.34 27.78 11.45
N ARG A 7 68.08 27.13 10.30
CA ARG A 7 66.78 27.19 9.61
C ARG A 7 65.83 26.17 10.26
N ARG A 8 64.74 26.64 10.88
CA ARG A 8 63.63 25.77 11.32
C ARG A 8 63.01 25.11 10.09
N LYS A 9 62.90 23.77 10.12
CA LYS A 9 62.16 23.00 9.11
C LYS A 9 60.66 23.19 9.32
N PRO A 10 59.83 23.28 8.26
CA PRO A 10 58.38 23.35 8.39
C PRO A 10 57.84 22.04 9.00
N VAL A 11 56.91 22.15 9.95
CA VAL A 11 56.17 21.01 10.50
C VAL A 11 54.93 20.80 9.64
N ALA A 12 54.82 19.64 9.02
CA ALA A 12 53.70 19.25 8.16
C ALA A 12 52.94 18.10 8.84
N GLU A 13 52.27 18.40 9.95
CA GLU A 13 51.36 17.46 10.61
C GLU A 13 49.98 17.56 9.95
N MET A 14 49.47 16.45 9.43
CA MET A 14 48.12 16.40 8.87
C MET A 14 47.10 16.35 10.01
N ASN A 15 46.22 17.35 10.08
CA ASN A 15 45.08 17.30 10.99
C ASN A 15 44.09 16.23 10.49
N VAL A 16 44.04 15.09 11.19
CA VAL A 16 43.12 13.98 10.89
C VAL A 16 41.70 14.22 11.43
N VAL A 17 41.54 15.10 12.43
CA VAL A 17 40.25 15.39 13.07
C VAL A 17 39.17 15.88 12.08
N PRO A 18 39.45 16.82 11.15
CA PRO A 18 38.45 17.25 10.17
C PRO A 18 38.07 16.16 9.16
N TYR A 19 39.00 15.24 8.85
CA TYR A 19 38.74 14.15 7.91
C TYR A 19 37.78 13.12 8.52
N ILE A 20 37.98 12.80 9.80
CA ILE A 20 37.11 11.88 10.54
C ILE A 20 35.68 12.42 10.63
N ASP A 21 35.52 13.72 10.85
CA ASP A 21 34.19 14.37 10.93
C ASP A 21 33.42 14.25 9.61
N VAL A 22 34.07 14.53 8.48
CA VAL A 22 33.47 14.37 7.15
C VAL A 22 33.08 12.92 6.86
N MET A 23 33.94 11.96 7.23
CA MET A 23 33.63 10.53 7.05
C MET A 23 32.44 10.08 7.92
N LEU A 24 32.35 10.55 9.17
CA LEU A 24 31.23 10.22 10.05
C LEU A 24 29.90 10.79 9.55
N VAL A 25 29.88 12.04 9.04
CA VAL A 25 28.69 12.64 8.44
C VAL A 25 28.18 11.79 7.27
N LEU A 26 29.08 11.30 6.40
CA LEU A 26 28.69 10.43 5.28
C LEU A 26 28.08 9.11 5.75
N LEU A 27 28.65 8.47 6.80
CA LEU A 27 28.09 7.25 7.38
C LEU A 27 26.70 7.46 7.97
N VAL A 28 26.47 8.58 8.65
CA VAL A 28 25.16 8.94 9.22
C VAL A 28 24.14 9.15 8.10
N ILE A 29 24.50 9.83 7.01
CA ILE A 29 23.62 10.00 5.85
C ILE A 29 23.19 8.64 5.28
N PHE A 30 24.12 7.70 5.10
CA PHE A 30 23.80 6.35 4.62
C PHE A 30 22.91 5.57 5.60
N MET A 31 23.18 5.66 6.90
CA MET A 31 22.37 5.02 7.94
C MET A 31 20.93 5.58 7.98
N VAL A 32 20.76 6.88 7.78
CA VAL A 32 19.46 7.58 7.82
C VAL A 32 18.65 7.42 6.53
N THR A 33 19.29 7.18 5.39
CA THR A 33 18.61 7.01 4.09
C THR A 33 18.16 5.56 3.83
N ALA A 34 18.77 4.57 4.48
CA ALA A 34 18.37 3.16 4.39
C ALA A 34 16.95 2.77 4.87
N PRO A 35 16.31 3.40 5.89
CA PRO A 35 15.02 2.95 6.42
C PRO A 35 13.82 3.23 5.50
N MET A 36 13.99 3.88 4.35
CA MET A 36 12.87 4.21 3.44
C MET A 36 12.42 3.08 2.51
N LEU A 37 12.97 1.86 2.63
CA LEU A 37 12.69 0.75 1.71
C LEU A 37 11.67 -0.28 2.19
N ASN A 38 10.94 -0.01 3.27
CA ASN A 38 9.84 -0.87 3.70
C ASN A 38 8.49 -0.28 3.31
N GLN A 39 8.14 -0.35 2.02
CA GLN A 39 6.75 -0.24 1.57
C GLN A 39 6.00 -1.54 1.91
N GLY A 40 5.91 -1.86 3.19
CA GLY A 40 5.05 -2.93 3.69
C GLY A 40 3.70 -2.33 4.07
N VAL A 41 2.69 -2.49 3.22
CA VAL A 41 1.31 -2.21 3.63
C VAL A 41 0.94 -3.24 4.69
N LYS A 42 0.67 -2.80 5.92
CA LYS A 42 0.16 -3.66 6.97
C LYS A 42 -1.27 -4.06 6.60
N VAL A 43 -1.42 -5.23 5.99
CA VAL A 43 -2.73 -5.79 5.63
C VAL A 43 -3.28 -6.50 6.87
N ASP A 44 -4.13 -5.81 7.64
CA ASP A 44 -4.92 -6.43 8.69
C ASP A 44 -6.06 -7.22 8.02
N LEU A 45 -5.76 -8.46 7.63
CA LEU A 45 -6.73 -9.39 7.06
C LEU A 45 -7.81 -9.68 8.11
N PRO A 46 -9.10 -9.40 7.84
CA PRO A 46 -10.16 -9.89 8.71
C PRO A 46 -10.09 -11.41 8.71
N LYS A 47 -9.92 -11.98 9.90
CA LYS A 47 -10.00 -13.44 10.08
C LYS A 47 -11.36 -13.87 9.58
N VAL A 48 -11.40 -14.90 8.73
CA VAL A 48 -12.63 -15.47 8.19
C VAL A 48 -13.47 -15.98 9.35
N ALA A 49 -14.32 -15.11 9.90
CA ALA A 49 -15.48 -15.52 10.63
C ALA A 49 -16.52 -15.82 9.55
N SER A 50 -16.96 -17.06 9.45
CA SER A 50 -18.15 -17.45 8.70
C SER A 50 -19.43 -16.89 9.36
N GLU A 51 -19.35 -15.69 9.93
CA GLU A 51 -20.47 -14.94 10.43
C GLU A 51 -20.97 -14.05 9.28
N PRO A 52 -22.28 -13.99 9.03
CA PRO A 52 -22.83 -13.04 8.08
C PRO A 52 -22.37 -11.64 8.49
N LEU A 53 -21.55 -11.02 7.63
CA LEU A 53 -21.14 -9.63 7.80
C LEU A 53 -22.43 -8.81 7.99
N PRO A 54 -22.54 -7.99 9.05
CA PRO A 54 -23.74 -7.21 9.30
C PRO A 54 -23.95 -6.28 8.10
N GLN A 55 -24.89 -6.65 7.24
CA GLN A 55 -25.38 -5.78 6.20
C GLN A 55 -26.10 -4.63 6.90
N ASP A 56 -25.41 -3.51 7.03
CA ASP A 56 -26.05 -2.28 7.43
C ASP A 56 -26.97 -1.90 6.28
N THR A 57 -28.28 -2.05 6.46
CA THR A 57 -29.28 -1.89 5.39
C THR A 57 -29.30 -0.48 4.82
N ASN A 58 -28.64 0.48 5.48
CA ASN A 58 -28.46 1.85 5.01
C ASN A 58 -27.12 2.11 4.29
N ALA A 59 -26.20 1.15 4.30
CA ALA A 59 -24.91 1.27 3.62
C ALA A 59 -25.02 0.82 2.16
N GLN A 60 -24.31 1.51 1.28
CA GLN A 60 -24.16 1.08 -0.10
C GLN A 60 -23.17 -0.09 -0.15
N VAL A 61 -23.47 -1.11 -0.95
CA VAL A 61 -22.63 -2.28 -1.11
C VAL A 61 -21.90 -2.20 -2.45
N LEU A 62 -20.57 -2.31 -2.42
CA LEU A 62 -19.73 -2.44 -3.60
C LEU A 62 -19.17 -3.86 -3.63
N THR A 63 -19.61 -4.68 -4.58
CA THR A 63 -19.08 -6.04 -4.78
C THR A 63 -18.06 -6.02 -5.90
N ILE A 64 -16.87 -6.55 -5.64
CA ILE A 64 -15.75 -6.65 -6.58
C ILE A 64 -15.49 -8.13 -6.82
N SER A 65 -15.63 -8.56 -8.07
CA SER A 65 -15.43 -9.95 -8.48
C SER A 65 -14.17 -10.08 -9.31
N ILE A 66 -13.30 -11.00 -8.92
CA ILE A 66 -12.03 -11.31 -9.60
C ILE A 66 -12.19 -12.65 -10.31
N LYS A 67 -12.02 -12.67 -11.63
CA LYS A 67 -11.99 -13.90 -12.43
C LYS A 67 -10.57 -14.47 -12.57
N ALA A 68 -10.48 -15.74 -12.92
CA ALA A 68 -9.23 -16.47 -13.13
C ALA A 68 -8.32 -15.85 -14.21
N ASP A 69 -8.92 -15.18 -15.20
CA ASP A 69 -8.22 -14.45 -16.27
C ASP A 69 -7.69 -13.07 -15.84
N LYS A 70 -7.77 -12.76 -14.54
CA LYS A 70 -7.40 -11.46 -13.94
C LYS A 70 -8.24 -10.29 -14.44
N THR A 71 -9.41 -10.56 -15.01
CA THR A 71 -10.41 -9.51 -15.22
C THR A 71 -11.13 -9.20 -13.92
N TYR A 72 -11.37 -7.91 -13.71
CA TYR A 72 -12.03 -7.37 -12.53
C TYR A 72 -13.41 -6.86 -12.91
N TYR A 73 -14.40 -7.20 -12.11
CA TYR A 73 -15.77 -6.73 -12.25
C TYR A 73 -16.20 -6.06 -10.97
N TRP A 74 -17.06 -5.06 -11.05
CA TRP A 74 -17.71 -4.55 -9.85
C TRP A 74 -19.15 -4.18 -10.09
N ASN A 75 -19.90 -4.17 -8.99
CA ASN A 75 -21.29 -3.78 -8.93
C ASN A 75 -21.51 -2.89 -7.71
N VAL A 76 -22.29 -1.82 -7.90
CA VAL A 76 -22.71 -0.94 -6.83
C VAL A 76 -24.21 -1.10 -6.60
N GLY A 77 -24.59 -1.63 -5.43
CA GLY A 77 -25.96 -1.96 -5.10
C GLY A 77 -26.31 -1.72 -3.64
N LYS A 78 -27.45 -2.26 -3.22
CA LYS A 78 -27.88 -2.32 -1.81
C LYS A 78 -27.53 -3.65 -1.14
N GLU A 79 -27.27 -4.66 -1.93
CA GLU A 79 -26.95 -6.02 -1.51
C GLU A 79 -25.71 -6.50 -2.27
N VAL A 80 -25.12 -7.58 -1.78
CA VAL A 80 -24.00 -8.23 -2.46
C VAL A 80 -24.53 -8.89 -3.72
N ASP A 81 -24.11 -8.39 -4.88
CA ASP A 81 -24.45 -8.98 -6.17
C ASP A 81 -23.21 -9.58 -6.82
N VAL A 82 -23.27 -10.90 -7.00
CA VAL A 82 -22.19 -11.72 -7.57
C VAL A 82 -22.51 -12.22 -8.97
N ASP A 83 -23.75 -12.06 -9.43
CA ASP A 83 -24.23 -12.56 -10.71
C ASP A 83 -24.22 -11.47 -11.78
N THR A 84 -24.37 -10.20 -11.39
CA THR A 84 -24.38 -9.08 -12.33
C THR A 84 -23.08 -8.28 -12.31
N ALA A 85 -22.48 -8.14 -13.50
CA ALA A 85 -21.34 -7.28 -13.75
C ALA A 85 -21.83 -5.95 -14.30
N GLN A 86 -21.77 -4.89 -13.48
CA GLN A 86 -22.14 -3.55 -13.94
C GLN A 86 -21.01 -2.91 -14.75
N ASP A 87 -19.80 -2.99 -14.23
CA ASP A 87 -18.60 -2.46 -14.87
C ASP A 87 -17.44 -3.48 -14.83
N THR A 88 -16.44 -3.25 -15.69
CA THR A 88 -15.31 -4.15 -15.89
C THR A 88 -14.01 -3.37 -16.01
N ALA A 89 -12.92 -3.90 -15.46
CA ALA A 89 -11.56 -3.41 -15.69
C ALA A 89 -10.62 -4.57 -16.03
N VAL A 90 -9.72 -4.31 -16.97
CA VAL A 90 -8.68 -5.26 -17.40
C VAL A 90 -7.41 -5.14 -16.54
N SER A 91 -7.23 -4.02 -15.85
CA SER A 91 -6.05 -3.74 -15.02
C SER A 91 -6.44 -3.40 -13.59
N LEU A 92 -5.59 -3.80 -12.65
CA LEU A 92 -5.73 -3.48 -11.23
C LEU A 92 -5.80 -1.97 -10.98
N ASP A 93 -4.93 -1.18 -11.62
CA ASP A 93 -4.88 0.28 -11.43
C ASP A 93 -6.22 0.94 -11.81
N ALA A 94 -6.79 0.57 -12.95
CA ALA A 94 -8.10 1.06 -13.38
C ALA A 94 -9.23 0.67 -12.40
N LEU A 95 -9.17 -0.51 -11.79
CA LEU A 95 -10.10 -0.90 -10.72
C LEU A 95 -9.93 0.01 -9.49
N VAL A 96 -8.70 0.21 -9.01
CA VAL A 96 -8.42 1.05 -7.84
C VAL A 96 -8.88 2.49 -8.08
N ASP A 97 -8.65 3.03 -9.28
CA ASP A 97 -9.09 4.37 -9.66
C ASP A 97 -10.61 4.50 -9.73
N ALA A 98 -11.32 3.48 -10.23
CA ALA A 98 -12.77 3.46 -10.25
C ALA A 98 -13.36 3.39 -8.83
N VAL A 99 -12.84 2.47 -8.01
CA VAL A 99 -13.30 2.27 -6.64
C VAL A 99 -13.03 3.50 -5.77
N SER A 100 -11.85 4.11 -5.88
CA SER A 100 -11.50 5.32 -5.12
C SER A 100 -12.45 6.49 -5.42
N LYS A 101 -12.90 6.65 -6.67
CA LYS A 101 -13.90 7.65 -7.05
C LYS A 101 -15.26 7.35 -6.41
N ILE A 102 -15.72 6.10 -6.46
CA ILE A 102 -17.00 5.67 -5.85
C ILE A 102 -16.98 5.90 -4.34
N VAL A 103 -15.88 5.54 -3.68
CA VAL A 103 -15.72 5.68 -2.22
C VAL A 103 -15.66 7.15 -1.83
N SER A 104 -14.85 7.96 -2.54
CA SER A 104 -14.74 9.40 -2.27
C SER A 104 -16.06 10.13 -2.46
N GLN A 105 -16.84 9.78 -3.49
CA GLN A 105 -18.17 10.35 -3.72
C GLN A 105 -19.16 10.00 -2.60
N ASN A 106 -19.13 8.76 -2.11
CA ASN A 106 -19.98 8.32 -1.00
C ASN A 106 -19.59 8.98 0.33
N GLN A 107 -18.29 9.09 0.60
CA GLN A 107 -17.79 9.82 1.77
C GLN A 107 -18.23 11.29 1.75
N ALA A 108 -18.16 11.96 0.59
CA ALA A 108 -18.65 13.33 0.43
C ALA A 108 -20.16 13.47 0.68
N GLN A 109 -20.93 12.38 0.49
CA GLN A 109 -22.37 12.32 0.77
C GLN A 109 -22.69 11.80 2.17
N ASN A 110 -21.69 11.56 3.04
CA ASN A 110 -21.84 10.90 4.35
C ASN A 110 -22.57 9.56 4.28
N LYS A 111 -22.40 8.82 3.16
CA LYS A 111 -22.98 7.49 2.99
C LYS A 111 -21.93 6.43 3.34
N PRO A 112 -22.21 5.54 4.31
CA PRO A 112 -21.33 4.41 4.56
C PRO A 112 -21.33 3.48 3.35
N ILE A 113 -20.14 3.05 2.92
CA ILE A 113 -19.96 2.07 1.86
C ILE A 113 -19.25 0.84 2.42
N GLN A 114 -19.79 -0.34 2.13
CA GLN A 114 -19.17 -1.62 2.46
C GLN A 114 -18.64 -2.25 1.18
N VAL A 115 -17.37 -2.67 1.17
CA VAL A 115 -16.74 -3.27 0.01
C VAL A 115 -16.57 -4.76 0.24
N PHE A 116 -17.02 -5.58 -0.70
CA PHE A 116 -16.86 -7.02 -0.67
C PHE A 116 -16.03 -7.47 -1.86
N VAL A 117 -15.03 -8.32 -1.62
CA VAL A 117 -14.20 -8.92 -2.66
C VAL A 117 -14.54 -10.39 -2.78
N ARG A 118 -14.95 -10.80 -3.97
CA ARG A 118 -15.15 -12.18 -4.39
C ARG A 118 -14.00 -12.61 -5.29
N GLY A 119 -13.34 -13.70 -4.91
CA GLY A 119 -12.45 -14.43 -5.80
C GLY A 119 -13.12 -15.70 -6.30
N ASP A 120 -12.97 -16.01 -7.59
CA ASP A 120 -13.20 -17.36 -8.10
C ASP A 120 -12.25 -18.36 -7.40
N LYS A 121 -12.68 -19.62 -7.22
CA LYS A 121 -11.91 -20.70 -6.58
C LYS A 121 -10.52 -20.90 -7.21
N THR A 122 -10.35 -20.51 -8.47
CA THR A 122 -9.13 -20.67 -9.25
C THR A 122 -8.19 -19.46 -9.21
N VAL A 123 -8.58 -18.36 -8.56
CA VAL A 123 -7.75 -17.13 -8.50
C VAL A 123 -6.60 -17.31 -7.50
N ASP A 124 -5.40 -16.96 -7.95
CA ASP A 124 -4.21 -16.96 -7.10
C ASP A 124 -4.40 -16.06 -5.88
N TYR A 125 -4.05 -16.56 -4.70
CA TYR A 125 -4.08 -15.79 -3.44
C TYR A 125 -3.31 -14.45 -3.56
N GLY A 126 -2.19 -14.44 -4.30
CA GLY A 126 -1.42 -13.23 -4.55
C GLY A 126 -2.19 -12.15 -5.30
N THR A 127 -3.07 -12.54 -6.23
CA THR A 127 -3.92 -11.60 -6.98
C THR A 127 -4.97 -10.98 -6.07
N VAL A 128 -5.58 -11.79 -5.19
CA VAL A 128 -6.55 -11.30 -4.19
C VAL A 128 -5.86 -10.32 -3.24
N MET A 129 -4.66 -10.65 -2.75
CA MET A 129 -3.88 -9.76 -1.89
C MET A 129 -3.50 -8.44 -2.57
N ALA A 130 -3.15 -8.46 -3.86
CA ALA A 130 -2.86 -7.26 -4.62
C ALA A 130 -4.10 -6.35 -4.74
N VAL A 131 -5.28 -6.94 -4.98
CA VAL A 131 -6.55 -6.19 -4.99
C VAL A 131 -6.84 -5.58 -3.63
N MET A 132 -6.74 -6.36 -2.55
CA MET A 132 -6.96 -5.87 -1.19
C MET A 132 -6.03 -4.70 -0.84
N ALA A 133 -4.74 -4.81 -1.21
CA ALA A 133 -3.77 -3.75 -1.01
C ALA A 133 -4.11 -2.48 -1.81
N GLY A 134 -4.57 -2.64 -3.06
CA GLY A 134 -5.05 -1.53 -3.89
C GLY A 134 -6.29 -0.84 -3.29
N LEU A 135 -7.25 -1.60 -2.78
CA LEU A 135 -8.45 -1.06 -2.15
C LEU A 135 -8.15 -0.29 -0.86
N GLN A 136 -7.19 -0.76 -0.07
CA GLN A 136 -6.73 -0.03 1.11
C GLN A 136 -6.11 1.32 0.74
N GLN A 137 -5.35 1.38 -0.36
CA GLN A 137 -4.81 2.65 -0.89
C GLN A 137 -5.93 3.59 -1.36
N ALA A 138 -7.04 3.05 -1.86
CA ALA A 138 -8.26 3.79 -2.19
C ALA A 138 -9.08 4.23 -0.96
N ALA A 139 -8.52 4.18 0.25
CA ALA A 139 -9.16 4.56 1.51
C ALA A 139 -10.41 3.73 1.87
N VAL A 140 -10.49 2.50 1.37
CA VAL A 140 -11.53 1.54 1.78
C VAL A 140 -11.15 0.95 3.13
N GLY A 141 -11.89 1.30 4.18
CA GLY A 141 -11.56 0.86 5.55
C GLY A 141 -11.98 -0.57 5.88
N ASN A 142 -13.15 -1.01 5.41
CA ASN A 142 -13.69 -2.34 5.71
C ASN A 142 -13.90 -3.10 4.40
N VAL A 143 -13.05 -4.09 4.16
CA VAL A 143 -13.18 -5.00 3.02
C VAL A 143 -13.56 -6.39 3.51
N GLY A 144 -14.76 -6.85 3.16
CA GLY A 144 -15.23 -8.20 3.40
C GLY A 144 -14.74 -9.14 2.29
N LEU A 145 -14.35 -10.37 2.64
CA LEU A 145 -14.04 -11.39 1.65
C LEU A 145 -15.20 -12.39 1.59
N ILE A 146 -15.68 -12.66 0.37
CA ILE A 146 -16.72 -13.67 0.13
C ILE A 146 -16.16 -14.76 -0.79
N THR A 147 -16.39 -16.00 -0.39
CA THR A 147 -16.07 -17.17 -1.20
C THR A 147 -17.36 -17.87 -1.57
N GLU A 148 -17.42 -18.42 -2.78
CA GLU A 148 -18.53 -19.26 -3.17
C GLU A 148 -18.57 -20.51 -2.27
N ALA A 149 -19.74 -20.79 -1.67
CA ALA A 149 -19.94 -22.00 -0.90
C ALA A 149 -19.68 -23.25 -1.78
N PRO A 150 -19.10 -24.32 -1.22
CA PRO A 150 -18.74 -25.52 -1.98
C PRO A 150 -19.90 -26.15 -2.72
#